data_AF-A0A0D8BU91-F1
#
_entry.id   AF-A0A0D8BU91-F1
#
_cell.length_a   1.000
_cell.length_b   1.000
_cell.length_c   1.000
_cell.angle_alpha   90.00
_cell.angle_beta   90.00
_cell.angle_gamma   90.00
#
_symmetry.space_group_name_H-M   'P 1'
#
loop_
_entity.id
_entity.type
_entity.pdbx_description
1 polymer ?
#
loop_
_entity_poly.entity_id
_entity_poly.type
_entity_poly.pdbx_seq_one_letter_code
_entity_poly.pdbx_strand_id
1 'polypeptide(L)'
;MEEKKLIDLIDELMTKLGSTEPARPRGRWVEATKSKSSPSKKPRRSKTAYQLKISLNGIRPPIWRRVLVPGHATFDQLHLAIQEAMGWEQAHLYEFEFGDIVIGIPDDWDFYEFGKMFEDARRTTLEQWLKKEKQKFQYTYDFGDYWRHTITVEKIETLPKPLERATCLKGKRACPPEDCGGVYGYLELLESAANKDSLADPELRERLDWMYEMKGDDFDPDAFDVEEANKRLAYIQF
;
A
#
# COMPACT_ATOMS: atom_id res chain seq x y z
N MET A 1 -26.40 14.32 11.51
CA MET A 1 -25.60 13.95 10.32
C MET A 1 -25.35 12.46 10.46
N GLU A 2 -26.12 11.66 9.74
CA GLU A 2 -26.17 10.21 9.91
C GLU A 2 -24.89 9.59 9.35
N GLU A 3 -24.20 8.78 10.17
CA GLU A 3 -22.99 8.07 9.78
C GLU A 3 -23.38 7.03 8.72
N LYS A 4 -23.04 7.26 7.44
CA LYS A 4 -23.27 6.27 6.37
C LYS A 4 -22.66 4.93 6.79
N LYS A 5 -23.44 3.84 6.71
CA LYS A 5 -22.91 2.50 6.99
C LYS A 5 -21.84 2.18 5.96
N LEU A 6 -20.76 1.51 6.37
CA LEU A 6 -19.65 1.20 5.47
C LEU A 6 -20.11 0.43 4.22
N ILE A 7 -21.13 -0.42 4.35
CA ILE A 7 -21.75 -1.14 3.24
C ILE A 7 -22.26 -0.19 2.14
N ASP A 8 -22.88 0.93 2.52
CA ASP A 8 -23.41 1.91 1.58
C ASP A 8 -22.27 2.68 0.88
N LEU A 9 -21.16 2.92 1.59
CA LEU A 9 -19.96 3.55 1.04
C LEU A 9 -19.23 2.61 0.07
N ILE A 10 -19.15 1.31 0.39
CA ILE A 10 -18.58 0.29 -0.49
C ILE A 10 -19.44 0.17 -1.76
N ASP A 11 -20.76 0.06 -1.63
CA ASP A 11 -21.65 -0.08 -2.78
C ASP A 11 -21.62 1.18 -3.68
N GLU A 12 -21.52 2.38 -3.09
CA GLU A 12 -21.34 3.64 -3.83
C GLU A 12 -20.00 3.68 -4.59
N LEU A 13 -18.89 3.34 -3.93
CA LEU A 13 -17.55 3.32 -4.56
C LEU A 13 -17.45 2.25 -5.65
N MET A 14 -17.99 1.05 -5.43
CA MET A 14 -17.98 -0.02 -6.40
C MET A 14 -18.85 0.29 -7.62
N THR A 15 -19.93 1.05 -7.45
CA THR A 15 -20.78 1.51 -8.56
C THR A 15 -20.05 2.56 -9.40
N LYS A 16 -19.27 3.46 -8.80
CA LYS A 16 -18.48 4.48 -9.51
C LYS A 16 -17.32 3.89 -10.33
N LEU A 17 -16.72 2.80 -9.85
CA LEU A 17 -15.63 2.09 -10.56
C LEU A 17 -16.15 1.17 -11.68
N GLY A 18 -17.47 0.97 -11.79
CA GLY A 18 -18.13 0.06 -12.72
C GLY A 18 -18.32 0.61 -14.14
N SER A 19 -17.33 1.25 -14.74
CA SER A 19 -17.34 1.53 -16.18
C SER A 19 -15.93 1.79 -16.71
N THR A 20 -15.28 0.70 -17.16
CA THR A 20 -14.22 0.58 -18.19
C THR A 20 -13.13 -0.39 -17.73
N GLU A 21 -13.00 -1.52 -18.43
CA GLU A 21 -11.77 -2.33 -18.38
C GLU A 21 -10.77 -1.69 -19.34
N PRO A 22 -9.63 -1.13 -18.89
CA PRO A 22 -8.58 -0.76 -19.81
C PRO A 22 -7.76 -2.01 -20.18
N ALA A 23 -7.59 -2.23 -21.49
CA ALA A 23 -6.77 -3.30 -22.03
C ALA A 23 -5.28 -3.07 -21.73
N ARG A 24 -4.58 -4.12 -21.26
CA ARG A 24 -3.12 -4.12 -21.09
C ARG A 24 -2.38 -4.32 -22.42
N PRO A 25 -1.17 -3.78 -22.63
CA PRO A 25 -0.34 -4.09 -23.79
C PRO A 25 0.25 -5.51 -23.70
N ARG A 26 0.41 -6.15 -24.86
CA ARG A 26 0.80 -7.57 -25.01
C ARG A 26 2.31 -7.78 -24.80
N GLY A 27 2.67 -8.65 -23.84
CA GLY A 27 3.98 -9.28 -23.68
C GLY A 27 3.86 -10.80 -23.73
N ARG A 28 4.79 -11.44 -24.46
CA ARG A 28 4.76 -12.81 -24.99
C ARG A 28 5.10 -13.87 -23.92
N TRP A 29 4.26 -14.89 -23.74
CA TRP A 29 4.56 -16.08 -22.94
C TRP A 29 4.47 -17.35 -23.77
N VAL A 30 5.41 -18.26 -23.54
CA VAL A 30 5.46 -19.63 -24.10
C VAL A 30 4.57 -20.53 -23.23
N GLU A 31 3.71 -21.33 -23.85
CA GLU A 31 2.77 -22.21 -23.16
C GLU A 31 3.48 -23.35 -22.40
N ALA A 32 3.27 -23.42 -21.09
CA ALA A 32 3.59 -24.60 -20.29
C ALA A 32 2.41 -25.60 -20.30
N THR A 33 2.75 -26.88 -20.43
CA THR A 33 1.80 -27.99 -20.63
C THR A 33 0.92 -28.27 -19.41
N LYS A 34 -0.37 -28.47 -19.65
CA LYS A 34 -1.39 -28.74 -18.61
C LYS A 34 -1.26 -30.15 -18.04
N SER A 35 -0.90 -30.25 -16.77
CA SER A 35 -1.13 -31.44 -15.93
C SER A 35 -2.55 -31.39 -15.34
N LYS A 36 -3.30 -32.49 -15.50
CA LYS A 36 -4.67 -32.64 -14.97
C LYS A 36 -4.61 -33.00 -13.48
N SER A 37 -4.91 -32.06 -12.60
CA SER A 37 -5.24 -32.32 -11.19
C SER A 37 -6.74 -32.11 -10.95
N SER A 38 -7.31 -32.97 -10.11
CA SER A 38 -8.73 -32.97 -9.69
C SER A 38 -9.12 -31.64 -9.02
N PRO A 39 -10.37 -31.17 -9.14
CA PRO A 39 -10.77 -29.87 -8.61
C PRO A 39 -10.72 -29.88 -7.08
N SER A 40 -9.72 -29.20 -6.51
CA SER A 40 -9.71 -28.89 -5.09
C SER A 40 -10.89 -27.95 -4.77
N LYS A 41 -11.62 -28.24 -3.70
CA LYS A 41 -12.65 -27.31 -3.19
C LYS A 41 -11.94 -25.99 -2.87
N LYS A 42 -12.27 -24.91 -3.59
CA LYS A 42 -11.72 -23.59 -3.31
C LYS A 42 -11.96 -23.25 -1.83
N PRO A 43 -10.94 -22.79 -1.07
CA PRO A 43 -11.13 -22.41 0.32
C PRO A 43 -12.21 -21.31 0.41
N ARG A 44 -13.07 -21.38 1.44
CA ARG A 44 -14.12 -20.37 1.65
C ARG A 44 -13.44 -19.05 2.02
N ARG A 45 -13.59 -18.03 1.17
CA ARG A 45 -13.11 -16.67 1.45
C ARG A 45 -13.78 -16.10 2.70
N SER A 46 -12.98 -15.44 3.54
CA SER A 46 -13.48 -14.81 4.75
C SER A 46 -14.41 -13.64 4.44
N LYS A 47 -15.41 -13.48 5.30
CA LYS A 47 -16.33 -12.33 5.32
C LYS A 47 -15.79 -11.17 6.16
N THR A 48 -14.68 -11.35 6.86
CA THR A 48 -14.03 -10.29 7.63
C THR A 48 -13.44 -9.25 6.67
N ALA A 49 -13.57 -7.98 7.01
CA ALA A 49 -12.89 -6.87 6.38
C ALA A 49 -12.21 -6.01 7.45
N TYR A 50 -11.03 -5.51 7.13
CA TYR A 50 -10.25 -4.64 8.01
C TYR A 50 -10.22 -3.23 7.46
N GLN A 51 -10.67 -2.26 8.25
CA GLN A 51 -10.39 -0.85 7.98
C GLN A 51 -9.04 -0.51 8.60
N LEU A 52 -8.05 -0.25 7.77
CA LEU A 52 -6.69 0.08 8.17
C LEU A 52 -6.41 1.56 7.90
N LYS A 53 -5.81 2.24 8.87
CA LYS A 53 -5.17 3.54 8.65
C LYS A 53 -3.66 3.32 8.50
N ILE A 54 -3.13 3.66 7.34
CA ILE A 54 -1.70 3.60 7.01
C ILE A 54 -1.17 5.02 7.09
N SER A 55 -0.19 5.29 7.97
CA SER A 55 0.40 6.63 8.14
C SER A 55 1.91 6.54 7.92
N LEU A 56 2.43 7.34 6.99
CA LEU A 56 3.86 7.44 6.74
C LEU A 56 4.53 8.21 7.90
N ASN A 57 5.55 7.61 8.51
CA ASN A 57 6.23 8.17 9.66
C ASN A 57 7.24 9.26 9.23
N GLY A 58 7.60 10.16 10.14
CA GLY A 58 8.67 11.13 9.93
C GLY A 58 8.31 12.40 9.16
N ILE A 59 7.13 12.48 8.54
CA ILE A 59 6.71 13.63 7.72
C ILE A 59 5.58 14.43 8.38
N ARG A 60 5.68 15.76 8.32
CA ARG A 60 4.62 16.70 8.75
C ARG A 60 4.39 17.79 7.69
N PRO A 61 3.13 18.15 7.38
CA PRO A 61 1.87 17.50 7.78
C PRO A 61 1.76 16.02 7.38
N PRO A 62 0.94 15.19 8.07
CA PRO A 62 1.00 13.74 7.89
C PRO A 62 0.48 13.29 6.51
N ILE A 63 1.21 12.37 5.89
CA ILE A 63 0.77 11.61 4.70
C ILE A 63 0.13 10.31 5.17
N TRP A 64 -1.11 10.04 4.75
CA TRP A 64 -1.82 8.84 5.21
C TRP A 64 -2.92 8.40 4.24
N ARG A 65 -3.27 7.12 4.35
CA ARG A 65 -4.37 6.46 3.64
C ARG A 65 -5.24 5.69 4.61
N ARG A 66 -6.51 5.51 4.25
CA ARG A 66 -7.43 4.61 4.93
C ARG A 66 -8.02 3.66 3.92
N VAL A 67 -7.73 2.40 4.11
CA VAL A 67 -8.07 1.34 3.18
C VAL A 67 -8.93 0.30 3.88
N LEU A 68 -9.87 -0.24 3.14
CA LEU A 68 -10.59 -1.44 3.50
C LEU A 68 -9.92 -2.61 2.78
N VAL A 69 -9.58 -3.69 3.50
CA VAL A 69 -8.93 -4.87 2.91
C VAL A 69 -9.65 -6.16 3.33
N PRO A 70 -9.69 -7.20 2.47
CA PRO A 70 -10.29 -8.48 2.82
C PRO A 70 -9.51 -9.18 3.93
N GLY A 71 -10.18 -9.83 4.88
CA GLY A 71 -9.50 -10.48 6.00
C GLY A 71 -8.70 -11.73 5.63
N HIS A 72 -9.10 -12.39 4.54
CA HIS A 72 -8.35 -13.51 3.98
C HIS A 72 -7.13 -13.08 3.15
N ALA A 73 -6.90 -11.76 3.00
CA ALA A 73 -5.71 -11.26 2.32
C ALA A 73 -4.44 -11.71 3.03
N THR A 74 -3.39 -11.96 2.27
CA THR A 74 -2.04 -12.18 2.80
C THR A 74 -1.37 -10.85 3.15
N PHE A 75 -0.29 -10.89 3.92
CA PHE A 75 0.53 -9.70 4.15
C PHE A 75 1.20 -9.19 2.88
N ASP A 76 1.53 -10.07 1.94
CA ASP A 76 1.99 -9.69 0.60
C ASP A 76 0.91 -8.92 -0.18
N GLN A 77 -0.33 -9.40 -0.16
CA GLN A 77 -1.45 -8.65 -0.75
C GLN A 77 -1.74 -7.32 -0.03
N LEU A 78 -1.46 -7.22 1.28
CA LEU A 78 -1.51 -5.95 2.00
C LEU A 78 -0.39 -5.01 1.55
N HIS A 79 0.83 -5.51 1.33
CA HIS A 79 1.93 -4.72 0.75
C HIS A 79 1.50 -4.13 -0.59
N LEU A 80 0.97 -4.95 -1.51
CA LEU A 80 0.44 -4.47 -2.79
C LEU A 80 -0.63 -3.38 -2.59
N ALA A 81 -1.56 -3.58 -1.66
CA ALA A 81 -2.61 -2.60 -1.38
C ALA A 81 -2.05 -1.27 -0.83
N ILE A 82 -0.99 -1.32 -0.01
CA ILE A 82 -0.31 -0.11 0.48
C ILE A 82 0.35 0.60 -0.70
N GLN A 83 1.09 -0.12 -1.53
CA GLN A 83 1.83 0.41 -2.68
C GLN A 83 0.89 1.14 -3.65
N GLU A 84 -0.21 0.50 -4.05
CA GLU A 84 -1.21 1.13 -4.93
C GLU A 84 -1.91 2.34 -4.27
N ALA A 85 -2.23 2.25 -2.98
CA ALA A 85 -2.85 3.36 -2.24
C ALA A 85 -1.89 4.55 -2.08
N MET A 86 -0.59 4.30 -1.96
CA MET A 86 0.46 5.31 -1.88
C MET A 86 0.85 5.85 -3.26
N GLY A 87 0.66 5.07 -4.34
CA GLY A 87 1.12 5.41 -5.68
C GLY A 87 2.63 5.18 -5.85
N TRP A 88 3.11 4.07 -5.29
CA TRP A 88 4.49 3.58 -5.40
C TRP A 88 4.58 2.35 -6.32
N GLU A 89 5.81 1.93 -6.62
CA GLU A 89 6.10 1.06 -7.77
C GLU A 89 6.41 -0.38 -7.39
N GLN A 90 6.40 -0.73 -6.10
CA GLN A 90 6.72 -2.07 -5.60
C GLN A 90 8.14 -2.54 -6.00
N ALA A 91 9.08 -1.59 -6.13
CA ALA A 91 10.42 -1.83 -6.65
C ALA A 91 11.40 -2.40 -5.61
N HIS A 92 11.10 -2.25 -4.32
CA HIS A 92 12.02 -2.59 -3.22
C HIS A 92 11.46 -3.65 -2.26
N LEU A 93 12.36 -4.17 -1.40
CA LEU A 93 12.01 -5.07 -0.32
C LEU A 93 11.10 -4.40 0.72
N TYR A 94 10.37 -5.23 1.45
CA TYR A 94 9.46 -4.79 2.49
C TYR A 94 9.33 -5.82 3.62
N GLU A 95 8.87 -5.35 4.77
CA GLU A 95 8.54 -6.19 5.92
C GLU A 95 7.44 -5.56 6.78
N PHE A 96 6.80 -6.40 7.59
CA PHE A 96 5.90 -6.01 8.65
C PHE A 96 6.42 -6.48 10.00
N GLU A 97 6.39 -5.61 11.01
CA GLU A 97 6.90 -5.93 12.34
C GLU A 97 5.80 -5.93 13.40
N PHE A 98 5.72 -7.04 14.15
CA PHE A 98 4.82 -7.30 15.27
C PHE A 98 5.61 -7.65 16.54
N GLY A 99 6.32 -6.67 17.11
CA GLY A 99 7.20 -6.93 18.26
C GLY A 99 8.40 -7.77 17.84
N ASP A 100 8.52 -8.98 18.40
CA ASP A 100 9.63 -9.90 18.10
C ASP A 100 9.39 -10.76 16.84
N ILE A 101 8.41 -10.37 16.01
CA ILE A 101 7.98 -11.16 14.85
C ILE A 101 7.99 -10.29 13.60
N VAL A 102 8.65 -10.78 12.56
CA VAL A 102 8.76 -10.15 11.24
C VAL A 102 7.98 -10.99 10.24
N ILE A 103 7.19 -10.33 9.40
CA ILE A 103 6.47 -10.95 8.30
C ILE A 103 6.96 -10.28 7.02
N GLY A 104 7.68 -11.03 6.18
CA GLY A 104 8.35 -10.52 4.99
C GLY A 104 8.47 -11.58 3.89
N ILE A 105 9.19 -11.29 2.82
CA ILE A 105 9.51 -12.30 1.80
C ILE A 105 10.77 -13.05 2.25
N PRO A 106 10.69 -14.38 2.46
CA PRO A 106 11.86 -15.15 2.86
C PRO A 106 12.98 -15.05 1.83
N ASP A 107 14.18 -14.75 2.27
CA ASP A 107 15.44 -14.86 1.54
C ASP A 107 16.42 -15.83 2.24
N ASP A 108 17.56 -16.09 1.59
CA ASP A 108 18.56 -17.04 2.09
C ASP A 108 19.34 -16.50 3.33
N TRP A 109 19.17 -15.22 3.67
CA TRP A 109 19.83 -14.50 4.76
C TRP A 109 18.94 -14.31 6.00
N ASP A 110 17.63 -14.43 5.87
CA ASP A 110 16.60 -14.25 6.92
C ASP A 110 16.73 -15.22 8.11
N PHE A 111 17.55 -16.27 7.99
CA PHE A 111 17.88 -17.16 9.11
C PHE A 111 18.74 -16.49 10.19
N TYR A 112 19.23 -15.26 9.98
CA TYR A 112 20.21 -14.60 10.85
C TYR A 112 19.73 -13.31 11.54
N GLU A 113 18.47 -12.91 11.40
CA GLU A 113 17.95 -11.76 12.16
C GLU A 113 17.77 -12.09 13.65
N PHE A 114 18.85 -11.91 14.42
CA PHE A 114 18.93 -11.62 15.85
C PHE A 114 17.67 -11.90 16.71
N GLY A 115 17.25 -13.17 16.78
CA GLY A 115 16.25 -13.63 17.74
C GLY A 115 14.80 -13.25 17.44
N LYS A 116 14.48 -12.67 16.28
CA LYS A 116 13.09 -12.49 15.85
C LYS A 116 12.56 -13.75 15.15
N MET A 117 11.27 -14.02 15.29
CA MET A 117 10.61 -15.07 14.50
C MET A 117 10.20 -14.51 13.14
N PHE A 118 10.38 -15.29 12.08
CA PHE A 118 10.07 -14.89 10.71
C PHE A 118 8.89 -15.68 10.13
N GLU A 119 7.96 -14.99 9.47
CA GLU A 119 6.88 -15.61 8.70
C GLU A 119 6.84 -15.12 7.24
N ASP A 120 6.50 -16.02 6.33
CA ASP A 120 6.36 -15.71 4.90
C ASP A 120 5.08 -14.91 4.62
N ALA A 121 5.24 -13.64 4.21
CA ALA A 121 4.16 -12.72 3.91
C ALA A 121 3.20 -13.21 2.82
N ARG A 122 3.63 -14.12 1.93
CA ARG A 122 2.80 -14.70 0.87
C ARG A 122 1.84 -15.77 1.40
N ARG A 123 2.06 -16.24 2.64
CA ARG A 123 1.32 -17.36 3.25
C ARG A 123 0.58 -16.96 4.51
N THR A 124 1.09 -15.96 5.21
CA THR A 124 0.48 -15.41 6.43
C THR A 124 -0.66 -14.46 6.08
N THR A 125 -1.85 -14.69 6.65
CA THR A 125 -3.04 -13.87 6.38
C THR A 125 -3.27 -12.80 7.44
N LEU A 126 -3.96 -11.73 7.07
CA LEU A 126 -4.33 -10.66 8.00
C LEU A 126 -5.16 -11.20 9.17
N GLU A 127 -6.09 -12.11 8.90
CA GLU A 127 -6.90 -12.74 9.95
C GLU A 127 -6.10 -13.51 10.99
N GLN A 128 -4.91 -14.02 10.67
CA GLN A 128 -4.06 -14.72 11.64
C GLN A 128 -3.49 -13.75 12.69
N TRP A 129 -3.28 -12.49 12.33
CA TRP A 129 -2.54 -11.51 13.13
C TRP A 129 -3.37 -10.34 13.65
N LEU A 130 -4.37 -9.89 12.89
CA LEU A 130 -5.18 -8.72 13.22
C LEU A 130 -6.42 -9.14 14.01
N LYS A 131 -6.30 -9.15 15.35
CA LYS A 131 -7.32 -9.71 16.24
C LYS A 131 -8.17 -8.67 16.96
N LYS A 132 -7.70 -7.42 17.04
CA LYS A 132 -8.37 -6.36 17.79
C LYS A 132 -8.28 -5.02 17.08
N GLU A 133 -9.34 -4.24 17.22
CA GLU A 133 -9.30 -2.82 16.87
C GLU A 133 -8.24 -2.10 17.73
N LYS A 134 -7.70 -1.01 17.19
CA LYS A 134 -6.60 -0.22 17.73
C LYS A 134 -5.25 -0.94 17.79
N GLN A 135 -5.16 -2.19 17.31
CA GLN A 135 -3.88 -2.85 17.09
C GLN A 135 -3.03 -2.03 16.12
N LYS A 136 -1.73 -1.91 16.43
CA LYS A 136 -0.75 -1.22 15.60
C LYS A 136 0.42 -2.14 15.30
N PHE A 137 1.00 -1.96 14.13
CA PHE A 137 2.20 -2.65 13.66
C PHE A 137 2.94 -1.74 12.68
N GLN A 138 4.22 -2.02 12.45
CA GLN A 138 5.02 -1.28 11.50
C GLN A 138 5.05 -2.00 10.14
N TYR A 139 5.14 -1.21 9.09
CA TYR A 139 5.44 -1.66 7.74
C TYR A 139 6.61 -0.82 7.22
N THR A 140 7.70 -1.49 6.87
CA THR A 140 8.90 -0.86 6.32
C THR A 140 8.98 -1.24 4.85
N TYR A 141 9.18 -0.24 3.99
CA TYR A 141 9.38 -0.41 2.56
C TYR A 141 10.65 0.30 2.15
N ASP A 142 11.38 -0.32 1.23
CA ASP A 142 12.71 0.08 0.80
C ASP A 142 13.70 0.13 1.96
N PHE A 143 14.60 -0.84 2.03
CA PHE A 143 15.60 -0.90 3.10
C PHE A 143 16.74 0.10 2.91
N GLY A 144 16.83 0.75 1.74
CA GLY A 144 17.68 1.91 1.49
C GLY A 144 17.07 3.18 2.08
N ASP A 145 15.95 3.65 1.54
CA ASP A 145 15.28 4.89 1.97
C ASP A 145 14.54 4.76 3.32
N TYR A 146 14.26 3.53 3.74
CA TYR A 146 13.70 3.17 5.04
C TYR A 146 12.33 3.81 5.33
N TRP A 147 11.40 3.67 4.37
CA TRP A 147 10.04 4.19 4.47
C TRP A 147 9.18 3.42 5.46
N ARG A 148 9.16 3.91 6.70
CA ARG A 148 8.36 3.31 7.77
C ARG A 148 6.95 3.88 7.85
N HIS A 149 5.98 2.98 7.99
CA HIS A 149 4.58 3.29 8.18
C HIS A 149 4.07 2.68 9.48
N THR A 150 3.32 3.47 10.23
CA THR A 150 2.48 2.93 11.29
C THR A 150 1.12 2.55 10.69
N ILE A 151 0.78 1.27 10.76
CA ILE A 151 -0.54 0.77 10.38
C ILE A 151 -1.38 0.57 11.64
N THR A 152 -2.60 1.11 11.65
CA THR A 152 -3.56 0.94 12.75
C THR A 152 -4.81 0.25 12.24
N VAL A 153 -5.22 -0.83 12.91
CA VAL A 153 -6.52 -1.47 12.68
C VAL A 153 -7.60 -0.59 13.30
N GLU A 154 -8.32 0.19 12.51
CA GLU A 154 -9.36 1.08 13.02
C GLU A 154 -10.67 0.35 13.29
N LYS A 155 -11.07 -0.57 12.39
CA LYS A 155 -12.30 -1.38 12.52
C LYS A 155 -12.08 -2.80 12.00
N ILE A 156 -12.74 -3.77 12.63
CA ILE A 156 -12.83 -5.15 12.15
C ILE A 156 -14.32 -5.47 11.96
N GLU A 157 -14.75 -5.71 10.73
CA GLU A 157 -16.17 -5.90 10.42
C GLU A 157 -16.42 -7.24 9.73
N THR A 158 -17.56 -7.86 10.03
CA THR A 158 -18.05 -9.04 9.30
C THR A 158 -19.08 -8.58 8.27
N LEU A 159 -18.75 -8.74 6.99
CA LEU A 159 -19.62 -8.36 5.88
C LEU A 159 -20.63 -9.46 5.51
N PRO A 160 -21.74 -9.14 4.82
CA PRO A 160 -22.68 -10.15 4.34
C PRO A 160 -22.06 -11.15 3.33
N LYS A 161 -21.14 -10.65 2.50
CA LYS A 161 -20.35 -11.38 1.50
C LYS A 161 -18.86 -11.01 1.66
N PRO A 162 -17.92 -11.90 1.27
CA PRO A 162 -16.50 -11.56 1.24
C PRO A 162 -16.25 -10.27 0.46
N LEU A 163 -15.33 -9.44 0.98
CA LEU A 163 -14.84 -8.30 0.23
C LEU A 163 -13.97 -8.81 -0.92
N GLU A 164 -14.29 -8.44 -2.15
CA GLU A 164 -13.59 -8.92 -3.35
C GLU A 164 -12.33 -8.11 -3.67
N ARG A 165 -12.29 -6.84 -3.26
CA ARG A 165 -11.21 -5.89 -3.58
C ARG A 165 -10.92 -4.98 -2.40
N ALA A 166 -9.66 -4.59 -2.26
CA ALA A 166 -9.31 -3.49 -1.39
C ALA A 166 -9.87 -2.16 -1.91
N THR A 167 -10.12 -1.21 -1.02
CA THR A 167 -10.68 0.10 -1.40
C THR A 167 -10.15 1.18 -0.47
N CYS A 168 -9.54 2.22 -1.04
CA CYS A 168 -9.21 3.44 -0.34
C CYS A 168 -10.48 4.25 -0.08
N LEU A 169 -10.76 4.51 1.20
CA LEU A 169 -11.92 5.28 1.65
C LEU A 169 -11.62 6.78 1.71
N LYS A 170 -10.38 7.13 2.07
CA LYS A 170 -9.88 8.51 2.20
C LYS A 170 -8.38 8.53 2.46
N GLY A 171 -7.77 9.68 2.23
CA GLY A 171 -6.36 9.93 2.53
C GLY A 171 -6.07 11.41 2.44
N LYS A 172 -4.81 11.79 2.67
CA LYS A 172 -4.32 13.15 2.45
C LYS A 172 -2.87 13.13 2.00
N ARG A 173 -2.50 14.15 1.21
CA ARG A 173 -1.16 14.45 0.70
C ARG A 173 -0.61 13.41 -0.26
N ALA A 174 0.21 13.86 -1.19
CA ALA A 174 0.89 13.00 -2.12
C ALA A 174 1.96 12.19 -1.37
N CYS A 175 2.26 10.99 -1.86
CA CYS A 175 3.39 10.23 -1.33
C CYS A 175 4.70 10.71 -1.96
N PRO A 176 5.83 10.58 -1.24
CA PRO A 176 7.14 10.87 -1.79
C PRO A 176 7.39 10.12 -3.11
N PRO A 177 8.22 10.65 -4.02
CA PRO A 177 8.79 9.85 -5.11
C PRO A 177 9.56 8.64 -4.56
N GLU A 178 9.61 7.56 -5.33
CA GLU A 178 10.56 6.46 -5.08
C GLU A 178 11.99 7.00 -5.15
N ASP A 179 12.93 6.37 -4.44
CA ASP A 179 14.37 6.68 -4.48
C ASP A 179 14.75 8.15 -4.18
N CYS A 180 13.88 8.91 -3.49
CA CYS A 180 14.16 10.32 -3.21
C CYS A 180 15.07 10.55 -1.98
N GLY A 181 15.63 9.48 -1.39
CA GLY A 181 16.55 9.56 -0.27
C GLY A 181 15.84 9.57 1.09
N GLY A 182 14.73 8.84 1.17
CA GLY A 182 13.96 8.68 2.40
C GLY A 182 13.33 9.98 2.89
N VAL A 183 12.94 9.98 4.18
CA VAL A 183 12.24 11.12 4.80
C VAL A 183 13.03 12.42 4.66
N TYR A 184 14.36 12.37 4.85
CA TYR A 184 15.19 13.57 4.78
C TYR A 184 15.30 14.11 3.36
N GLY A 185 15.57 13.25 2.38
CA GLY A 185 15.66 13.66 0.99
C GLY A 185 14.35 14.23 0.46
N TYR A 186 13.20 13.66 0.86
CA TYR A 186 11.90 14.24 0.51
C TYR A 186 11.64 15.59 1.16
N LEU A 187 11.99 15.79 2.43
CA LEU A 187 11.81 17.09 3.09
C LEU A 187 12.67 18.19 2.47
N GLU A 188 13.89 17.84 2.06
CA GLU A 188 14.80 18.75 1.35
C GLU A 188 14.25 19.11 -0.05
N LEU A 189 13.65 18.16 -0.76
CA LEU A 189 12.94 18.44 -2.02
C LEU A 189 11.76 19.40 -1.82
N LEU A 190 10.96 19.20 -0.76
CA LEU A 190 9.85 20.11 -0.44
C LEU A 190 10.34 21.51 -0.09
N GLU A 191 11.41 21.63 0.68
CA GLU A 191 12.02 22.92 1.01
C GLU A 191 12.59 23.61 -0.24
N SER A 192 13.25 22.83 -1.11
CA SER A 192 13.78 23.32 -2.39
C SER A 192 12.66 23.80 -3.32
N ALA A 193 11.56 23.05 -3.41
CA ALA A 193 10.38 23.44 -4.19
C ALA A 193 9.73 24.73 -3.67
N ALA A 194 9.63 24.88 -2.35
CA ALA A 194 9.08 26.08 -1.72
C ALA A 194 9.94 27.33 -1.95
N ASN A 195 11.25 27.16 -2.16
CA ASN A 195 12.22 28.24 -2.37
C ASN A 195 12.79 28.26 -3.80
N LYS A 196 12.10 27.65 -4.78
CA LYS A 196 12.66 27.39 -6.12
C LYS A 196 13.23 28.63 -6.82
N ASP A 197 12.61 29.80 -6.63
CA ASP A 197 13.00 31.05 -7.30
C ASP A 197 14.32 31.63 -6.75
N SER A 198 14.68 31.29 -5.50
CA SER A 198 15.91 31.72 -4.83
C SER A 198 16.93 30.60 -4.64
N LEU A 199 16.59 29.37 -5.03
CA LEU A 199 17.45 28.19 -4.93
C LEU A 199 18.69 28.38 -5.79
N ALA A 200 19.87 28.57 -5.20
CA ALA A 200 21.12 28.81 -5.92
C ALA A 200 21.97 27.56 -6.13
N ASP A 201 21.74 26.52 -5.32
CA ASP A 201 22.49 25.27 -5.36
C ASP A 201 22.13 24.47 -6.64
N PRO A 202 23.10 24.23 -7.54
CA PRO A 202 22.86 23.45 -8.75
C PRO A 202 22.42 22.00 -8.49
N GLU A 203 22.90 21.36 -7.44
CA GLU A 203 22.58 19.96 -7.12
C GLU A 203 21.12 19.84 -6.67
N LEU A 204 20.65 20.79 -5.84
CA LEU A 204 19.25 20.82 -5.42
C LEU A 204 18.29 21.17 -6.56
N ARG A 205 18.73 21.98 -7.53
CA ARG A 205 17.94 22.24 -8.75
C ARG A 205 17.77 20.98 -9.58
N GLU A 206 18.86 20.24 -9.82
CA GLU A 206 18.82 18.98 -10.57
C GLU A 206 17.90 17.96 -9.89
N ARG A 207 17.98 17.82 -8.56
CA ARG A 207 17.09 16.94 -7.80
C ARG A 207 15.63 17.39 -7.84
N LEU A 208 15.38 18.69 -7.84
CA LEU A 208 14.03 19.24 -7.96
C LEU A 208 13.45 19.00 -9.35
N ASP A 209 14.24 19.19 -10.41
CA ASP A 209 13.85 18.91 -11.79
C ASP A 209 13.53 17.41 -11.94
N TRP A 210 14.37 16.52 -11.42
CA TRP A 210 14.10 15.08 -11.38
C TRP A 210 12.78 14.74 -10.68
N MET A 211 12.45 15.41 -9.56
CA MET A 211 11.18 15.18 -8.86
C MET A 211 9.98 15.52 -9.75
N TYR A 212 10.03 16.64 -10.48
CA TYR A 212 8.96 17.05 -11.40
C TYR A 212 8.88 16.13 -12.63
N GLU A 213 10.00 15.63 -13.14
CA GLU A 213 9.99 14.62 -14.22
C GLU A 213 9.30 13.33 -13.77
N MET A 214 9.52 12.89 -12.53
CA MET A 214 8.95 11.65 -11.99
C MET A 214 7.48 11.80 -11.58
N LYS A 215 7.09 12.94 -11.01
CA LYS A 215 5.74 13.15 -10.48
C LYS A 215 4.81 13.96 -11.39
N GLY A 216 5.36 14.61 -12.41
CA GLY A 216 4.67 15.59 -13.24
C GLY A 216 4.90 17.03 -12.76
N ASP A 217 4.91 17.97 -13.70
CA ASP A 217 5.10 19.41 -13.45
C ASP A 217 4.03 20.02 -12.53
N ASP A 218 2.87 19.38 -12.45
CA ASP A 218 1.73 19.77 -11.61
C ASP A 218 1.73 19.08 -10.23
N PHE A 219 2.86 18.46 -9.83
CA PHE A 219 2.99 17.82 -8.53
C PHE A 219 2.68 18.79 -7.38
N ASP A 220 1.60 18.48 -6.67
CA ASP A 220 1.20 19.14 -5.42
C ASP A 220 1.40 18.15 -4.24
N PRO A 221 2.33 18.44 -3.30
CA PRO A 221 2.55 17.57 -2.16
C PRO A 221 1.35 17.46 -1.21
N ASP A 222 0.37 18.36 -1.29
CA ASP A 222 -0.84 18.33 -0.47
C ASP A 222 -2.03 17.64 -1.17
N ALA A 223 -1.94 17.39 -2.47
CA ALA A 223 -2.99 16.73 -3.24
C ALA A 223 -3.08 15.23 -2.96
N PHE A 224 -4.31 14.70 -2.97
CA PHE A 224 -4.55 13.26 -2.97
C PHE A 224 -5.91 12.94 -3.61
N ASP A 225 -5.91 12.03 -4.58
CA ASP A 225 -7.09 11.56 -5.26
C ASP A 225 -7.44 10.11 -4.83
N VAL A 226 -8.59 9.96 -4.17
CA VAL A 226 -9.12 8.67 -3.71
C VAL A 226 -9.58 7.79 -4.87
N GLU A 227 -10.14 8.39 -5.92
CA GLU A 227 -10.66 7.68 -7.08
C GLU A 227 -9.51 7.08 -7.88
N GLU A 228 -8.44 7.84 -8.08
CA GLU A 228 -7.23 7.36 -8.75
C GLU A 228 -6.53 6.26 -7.96
N ALA A 229 -6.44 6.39 -6.63
CA ALA A 229 -5.96 5.31 -5.77
C ALA A 229 -6.82 4.03 -5.89
N ASN A 230 -8.13 4.17 -6.04
CA ASN A 230 -9.03 3.03 -6.20
C ASN A 230 -8.94 2.38 -7.59
N LYS A 231 -8.65 3.13 -8.65
CA LYS A 231 -8.39 2.55 -9.99
C LYS A 231 -7.16 1.63 -9.94
N ARG A 232 -6.09 2.10 -9.29
CA ARG A 232 -4.88 1.32 -9.02
C ARG A 232 -5.16 0.06 -8.20
N LEU A 233 -5.86 0.20 -7.07
CA LEU A 233 -6.25 -0.93 -6.21
C LEU A 233 -7.11 -1.99 -6.93
N ALA A 234 -7.86 -1.62 -7.96
CA ALA A 234 -8.74 -2.53 -8.68
C ALA A 234 -7.99 -3.67 -9.42
N TYR A 235 -6.68 -3.53 -9.65
CA TYR A 235 -5.87 -4.56 -10.30
C TYR A 235 -5.38 -5.66 -9.36
N ILE A 236 -5.48 -5.46 -8.04
CA ILE A 236 -5.04 -6.45 -7.06
C ILE A 236 -6.08 -7.56 -6.96
N GLN A 237 -5.61 -8.81 -6.94
CA GLN A 237 -6.44 -9.99 -6.73
C GLN A 237 -6.22 -10.54 -5.33
N PHE A 238 -7.33 -10.74 -4.61
CA PHE A 238 -7.37 -11.29 -3.25
C PHE A 238 -7.81 -12.76 -3.23
#